data_AF-A0A0Q0A9L0-F1
#
_entry.id   AF-A0A0Q0A9L0-F1
#
_cell.length_a   1.000
_cell.length_b   1.000
_cell.length_c   1.000
_cell.angle_alpha   90.00
_cell.angle_beta   90.00
_cell.angle_gamma   90.00
#
_symmetry.space_group_name_H-M   'P 1'
#
loop_
_entity.id
_entity.type
_entity.pdbx_description
1 polymer ?
#
loop_
_entity_poly.entity_id
_entity_poly.type
_entity_poly.pdbx_seq_one_letter_code
_entity_poly.pdbx_strand_id
1 'polypeptide(L)'
;MYQPPGWLQELWNAREVLWSGFLTSIQCSALAIAAGTLIGMLAGLVLTYGGFFARLPIRLYVDLIRGTPVFVLVLAVFYMVPALGWQISAFQAGAIGLTLFCGSHVSEIVRGALQAIPRGQLEAGKAIGLRFGQSLRYVLLPQAMRQILPTWVNSSTEIVKASTLLSVIGVAELLLSTQQVIARTFMTLEFYLFAGFLFFLINYAIELLGRQIEKRVALP
;
A
#
# COMPACT_ATOMS: atom_id res chain seq x y z
N MET A 1 -43.34 19.36 16.58
CA MET A 1 -41.89 19.64 16.49
C MET A 1 -41.22 18.38 15.95
N TYR A 2 -40.70 18.41 14.72
CA TYR A 2 -39.85 17.33 14.23
C TYR A 2 -38.54 17.38 15.02
N GLN A 3 -38.27 16.37 15.84
CA GLN A 3 -36.95 16.22 16.44
C GLN A 3 -36.05 15.60 15.38
N PRO A 4 -34.90 16.20 15.06
CA PRO A 4 -33.96 15.56 14.17
C PRO A 4 -33.57 14.19 14.75
N PRO A 5 -33.51 13.14 13.91
CA PRO A 5 -33.10 11.82 14.35
C PRO A 5 -31.72 11.90 15.04
N GLY A 6 -31.55 11.14 16.11
CA GLY A 6 -30.29 11.09 16.85
C GLY A 6 -29.19 10.42 16.04
N TRP A 7 -27.93 10.71 16.39
CA TRP A 7 -26.75 10.15 15.69
C TRP A 7 -26.79 8.62 15.54
N LEU A 8 -27.21 7.89 16.57
CA LEU A 8 -27.30 6.42 16.53
C LEU A 8 -28.30 5.92 15.49
N GLN A 9 -29.40 6.64 15.29
CA GLN A 9 -30.40 6.29 14.28
C GLN A 9 -29.86 6.56 12.87
N GLU A 10 -29.20 7.70 12.67
CA GLU A 10 -28.57 8.01 11.38
C GLU A 10 -27.41 7.06 11.06
N LEU A 11 -26.61 6.68 12.05
CA LEU A 11 -25.59 5.65 11.90
C LEU A 11 -26.21 4.31 11.50
N TRP A 12 -27.31 3.92 12.15
CA TRP A 12 -28.02 2.68 11.82
C TRP A 12 -28.59 2.71 10.40
N ASN A 13 -29.10 3.85 9.95
CA ASN A 13 -29.59 4.04 8.58
C ASN A 13 -28.45 3.99 7.55
N ALA A 14 -27.29 4.56 7.89
CA ALA A 14 -26.13 4.65 7.03
C ALA A 14 -25.25 3.38 7.00
N ARG A 15 -25.51 2.41 7.88
CA ARG A 15 -24.64 1.24 8.11
C ARG A 15 -24.25 0.48 6.84
N GLU A 16 -25.17 0.29 5.90
CA GLU A 16 -24.93 -0.48 4.67
C GLU A 16 -23.97 0.26 3.74
N VAL A 17 -24.16 1.58 3.61
CA VAL A 17 -23.30 2.45 2.79
C VAL A 17 -21.90 2.53 3.40
N LEU A 18 -21.82 2.73 4.72
CA LEU A 18 -20.54 2.79 5.42
C LEU A 18 -19.80 1.44 5.41
N TRP A 19 -20.52 0.33 5.57
CA TRP A 19 -19.95 -1.01 5.50
C TRP A 19 -19.42 -1.34 4.09
N SER A 20 -20.19 -1.02 3.06
CA SER A 20 -19.74 -1.18 1.67
C SER A 20 -18.52 -0.31 1.36
N GLY A 21 -18.51 0.94 1.83
CA GLY A 21 -17.36 1.83 1.69
C GLY A 21 -16.12 1.31 2.40
N PHE A 22 -16.29 0.84 3.63
CA PHE A 22 -15.23 0.22 4.44
C PHE A 22 -14.62 -1.01 3.74
N LEU A 23 -15.46 -1.92 3.23
CA LEU A 23 -15.00 -3.08 2.47
C LEU A 23 -14.27 -2.67 1.19
N THR A 24 -14.75 -1.64 0.50
CA THR A 24 -14.10 -1.12 -0.72
C THR A 24 -12.72 -0.53 -0.41
N SER A 25 -12.57 0.20 0.69
CA SER A 25 -11.26 0.68 1.17
C SER A 25 -10.31 -0.50 1.41
N ILE A 26 -10.75 -1.51 2.17
CA ILE A 26 -9.94 -2.71 2.47
C ILE A 26 -9.54 -3.44 1.18
N GLN A 27 -10.49 -3.67 0.27
CA GLN A 27 -10.24 -4.37 -0.99
C GLN A 27 -9.21 -3.63 -1.84
N CYS A 28 -9.36 -2.31 -2.00
CA CYS A 28 -8.44 -1.52 -2.80
C CYS A 28 -7.04 -1.50 -2.18
N SER A 29 -6.94 -1.24 -0.87
CA SER A 29 -5.64 -1.22 -0.18
C SER A 29 -4.97 -2.59 -0.19
N ALA A 30 -5.71 -3.68 0.09
CA ALA A 30 -5.16 -5.02 0.08
C ALA A 30 -4.65 -5.43 -1.31
N LEU A 31 -5.41 -5.12 -2.37
CA LEU A 31 -4.98 -5.36 -3.74
C LEU A 31 -3.70 -4.58 -4.07
N ALA A 32 -3.68 -3.28 -3.75
CA ALA A 32 -2.53 -2.42 -4.01
C ALA A 32 -1.29 -2.84 -3.22
N ILE A 33 -1.45 -3.22 -1.95
CA ILE A 33 -0.36 -3.74 -1.11
C ILE A 33 0.14 -5.07 -1.68
N ALA A 34 -0.73 -6.02 -2.01
CA ALA A 34 -0.30 -7.32 -2.52
C ALA A 34 0.42 -7.21 -3.86
N ALA A 35 -0.18 -6.52 -4.83
CA ALA A 35 0.41 -6.32 -6.16
C ALA A 35 1.66 -5.44 -6.10
N GLY A 36 1.62 -4.36 -5.32
CA GLY A 36 2.75 -3.46 -5.11
C GLY A 36 3.91 -4.15 -4.42
N THR A 37 3.66 -5.00 -3.43
CA THR A 37 4.70 -5.82 -2.79
C THR A 37 5.38 -6.73 -3.79
N LEU A 38 4.61 -7.42 -4.64
CA LEU A 38 5.17 -8.30 -5.67
C LEU A 38 6.06 -7.52 -6.64
N ILE A 39 5.56 -6.39 -7.16
CA ILE A 39 6.32 -5.50 -8.05
C ILE A 39 7.59 -5.00 -7.35
N GLY A 40 7.46 -4.53 -6.12
CA GLY A 40 8.55 -3.97 -5.33
C GLY A 40 9.62 -4.99 -5.00
N MET A 41 9.26 -6.22 -4.64
CA MET A 41 10.23 -7.30 -4.38
C MET A 41 11.06 -7.60 -5.64
N LEU A 42 10.43 -7.70 -6.81
CA LEU A 42 11.13 -7.95 -8.07
C LEU A 42 11.98 -6.73 -8.48
N ALA A 43 11.41 -5.54 -8.44
CA ALA A 43 12.10 -4.29 -8.77
C ALA A 43 13.30 -4.05 -7.86
N GLY A 44 13.17 -4.27 -6.54
CA GLY A 44 14.23 -4.12 -5.56
C GLY A 44 15.39 -5.09 -5.80
N LEU A 45 15.10 -6.34 -6.18
CA LEU A 45 16.13 -7.30 -6.58
C LEU A 45 16.89 -6.86 -7.84
N VAL A 46 16.17 -6.38 -8.86
CA VAL A 46 16.78 -5.85 -10.09
C VAL A 46 17.62 -4.60 -9.81
N LEU A 47 17.14 -3.70 -8.95
CA LEU A 47 17.91 -2.52 -8.55
C LEU A 47 19.18 -2.87 -7.77
N THR A 48 19.16 -3.96 -7.01
CA THR A 48 20.31 -4.39 -6.19
C THR A 48 21.34 -5.16 -7.01
N TYR A 49 20.91 -6.14 -7.80
CA TYR A 49 21.80 -7.10 -8.45
C TYR A 49 21.75 -7.08 -9.97
N GLY A 50 20.79 -6.39 -10.58
CA GLY A 50 20.68 -6.25 -12.02
C GLY A 50 21.80 -5.38 -12.60
N GLY A 51 22.20 -5.71 -13.84
CA GLY A 51 23.11 -4.90 -14.64
C GLY A 51 22.48 -3.57 -15.07
N PHE A 52 23.30 -2.68 -15.65
CA PHE A 52 22.90 -1.32 -16.00
C PHE A 52 21.60 -1.25 -16.82
N PHE A 53 21.48 -2.03 -17.89
CA PHE A 53 20.32 -2.01 -18.78
C PHE A 53 19.02 -2.51 -18.13
N ALA A 54 19.10 -3.48 -17.22
CA ALA A 54 17.93 -3.95 -16.48
C ALA A 54 17.55 -2.97 -15.36
N ARG A 55 18.55 -2.33 -14.74
CA ARG A 55 18.35 -1.37 -13.64
C ARG A 55 17.74 -0.06 -14.13
N LEU A 56 18.16 0.44 -15.28
CA LEU A 56 17.78 1.75 -15.80
C LEU A 56 16.25 1.97 -15.86
N PRO A 57 15.43 1.11 -16.51
CA PRO A 57 13.98 1.33 -16.57
C PRO A 57 13.32 1.25 -15.19
N ILE A 58 13.79 0.35 -14.32
CA ILE A 58 13.25 0.23 -12.96
C ILE A 58 13.60 1.46 -12.12
N ARG A 59 14.82 1.98 -12.25
CA ARG A 59 15.28 3.20 -11.57
C ARG A 59 14.44 4.39 -12.00
N LEU A 60 14.20 4.56 -13.31
CA LEU A 60 13.34 5.61 -13.84
C LEU A 60 11.90 5.50 -13.31
N TYR A 61 11.32 4.30 -13.32
CA TYR A 61 10.00 4.05 -12.72
C TYR A 61 9.98 4.47 -11.24
N VAL A 62 10.93 4.02 -10.44
CA VAL A 62 10.93 4.30 -9.00
C VAL A 62 11.14 5.79 -8.72
N ASP A 63 12.07 6.43 -9.42
CA ASP A 63 12.40 7.84 -9.18
C ASP A 63 11.25 8.76 -9.62
N LEU A 64 10.60 8.46 -10.75
CA LEU A 64 9.43 9.22 -11.21
C LEU A 64 8.26 9.08 -10.23
N ILE A 65 7.92 7.86 -9.83
CA ILE A 65 6.80 7.61 -8.94
C ILE A 65 7.04 8.20 -7.56
N ARG A 66 8.24 8.03 -6.98
CA ARG A 66 8.57 8.59 -5.65
C ARG A 66 8.76 10.12 -5.68
N GLY A 67 9.11 10.68 -6.83
CA GLY A 67 9.15 12.13 -7.04
C GLY A 67 7.77 12.77 -7.26
N THR A 68 6.71 11.97 -7.41
CA THR A 68 5.36 12.45 -7.74
C THR A 68 4.40 12.21 -6.57
N PRO A 69 3.57 13.19 -6.19
CA PRO A 69 2.54 12.97 -5.17
C PRO A 69 1.58 11.84 -5.56
N VAL A 70 1.24 10.95 -4.63
CA VAL A 70 0.34 9.80 -4.88
C VAL A 70 -1.01 10.24 -5.45
N PHE A 71 -1.52 11.40 -5.04
CA PHE A 71 -2.74 11.96 -5.59
C PHE A 71 -2.63 12.23 -7.10
N VAL A 72 -1.51 12.84 -7.54
CA VAL A 72 -1.24 13.11 -8.96
C VAL A 72 -1.11 11.80 -9.74
N LEU A 73 -0.50 10.76 -9.16
CA LEU A 73 -0.39 9.45 -9.78
C LEU A 73 -1.75 8.79 -10.02
N VAL A 74 -2.64 8.82 -9.03
CA VAL A 74 -4.01 8.28 -9.16
C VAL A 74 -4.77 9.03 -10.27
N LEU A 75 -4.69 10.36 -10.30
CA LEU A 75 -5.31 11.15 -11.37
C LEU A 75 -4.69 10.86 -12.74
N ALA A 76 -3.37 10.72 -12.82
CA ALA A 76 -2.67 10.40 -14.05
C ALA A 76 -3.16 9.07 -14.62
N VAL A 77 -3.27 8.02 -13.81
CA VAL A 77 -3.82 6.74 -14.26
C VAL A 77 -5.28 6.88 -14.68
N PHE A 78 -6.10 7.58 -13.89
CA PHE A 78 -7.53 7.76 -14.16
C PHE A 78 -7.82 8.48 -15.48
N TYR A 79 -7.00 9.48 -15.85
CA TYR A 79 -7.21 10.25 -17.09
C TYR A 79 -6.39 9.75 -18.28
N MET A 80 -5.12 9.36 -18.08
CA MET A 80 -4.23 9.02 -19.19
C MET A 80 -4.54 7.64 -19.78
N VAL A 81 -4.91 6.64 -18.98
CA VAL A 81 -5.20 5.30 -19.49
C VAL A 81 -6.42 5.29 -20.44
N PRO A 82 -7.55 5.94 -20.09
CA PRO A 82 -8.65 6.15 -21.03
C PRO A 82 -8.28 6.98 -22.27
N ALA A 83 -7.42 8.00 -22.12
CA ALA A 83 -6.94 8.80 -23.25
C ALA A 83 -6.13 7.97 -24.27
N LEU A 84 -5.52 6.87 -23.82
CA LEU A 84 -4.84 5.89 -24.68
C LEU A 84 -5.80 4.85 -25.31
N GLY A 85 -7.12 4.98 -25.08
CA GLY A 85 -8.15 4.10 -25.63
C GLY A 85 -8.58 2.94 -24.73
N TRP A 86 -8.04 2.83 -23.51
CA TRP A 86 -8.33 1.74 -22.59
C TRP A 86 -9.44 2.12 -21.61
N GLN A 87 -10.58 1.44 -21.68
CA GLN A 87 -11.67 1.66 -20.75
C GLN A 87 -11.37 0.99 -19.40
N ILE A 88 -11.21 1.80 -18.36
CA ILE A 88 -11.01 1.35 -16.99
C ILE A 88 -11.97 2.07 -16.04
N SER A 89 -12.43 1.35 -15.02
CA SER A 89 -13.23 1.94 -13.94
C SER A 89 -12.37 2.81 -13.01
N ALA A 90 -13.01 3.73 -12.27
CA ALA A 90 -12.34 4.52 -11.24
C ALA A 90 -11.63 3.65 -10.20
N PHE A 91 -12.25 2.53 -9.82
CA PHE A 91 -11.64 1.55 -8.90
C PHE A 91 -10.35 0.96 -9.48
N GLN A 92 -10.37 0.53 -10.75
CA GLN A 92 -9.18 0.00 -11.42
C GLN A 92 -8.07 1.05 -11.54
N ALA A 93 -8.42 2.29 -11.89
CA ALA A 93 -7.45 3.38 -11.96
C ALA A 93 -6.79 3.66 -10.60
N GLY A 94 -7.60 3.75 -9.54
CA GLY A 94 -7.12 3.89 -8.17
C GLY A 94 -6.23 2.74 -7.74
N ALA A 95 -6.66 1.50 -7.98
CA ALA A 95 -5.89 0.30 -7.65
C ALA A 95 -4.53 0.27 -8.38
N ILE A 96 -4.48 0.60 -9.67
CA ILE A 96 -3.24 0.66 -10.45
C ILE A 96 -2.33 1.77 -9.91
N GLY A 97 -2.86 2.98 -9.68
CA GLY A 97 -2.09 4.10 -9.15
C GLY A 97 -1.45 3.78 -7.79
N LEU A 98 -2.24 3.23 -6.87
CA LEU A 98 -1.75 2.80 -5.55
C LEU A 98 -0.77 1.61 -5.64
N THR A 99 -1.00 0.67 -6.56
CA THR A 99 -0.09 -0.46 -6.80
C THR A 99 1.29 0.04 -7.26
N LEU A 100 1.32 0.96 -8.22
CA LEU A 100 2.57 1.55 -8.72
C LEU A 100 3.29 2.35 -7.63
N PHE A 101 2.54 3.10 -6.82
CA PHE A 101 3.08 3.84 -5.68
C PHE A 101 3.65 2.90 -4.60
N CYS A 102 2.91 1.85 -4.23
CA CYS A 102 3.37 0.83 -3.28
C CYS A 102 4.63 0.11 -3.79
N GLY A 103 4.62 -0.31 -5.05
CA GLY A 103 5.75 -1.02 -5.67
C GLY A 103 7.04 -0.22 -5.68
N SER A 104 6.98 1.11 -5.88
CA SER A 104 8.18 1.94 -5.88
C SER A 104 8.76 2.07 -4.48
N HIS A 105 7.92 2.22 -3.45
CA HIS A 105 8.35 2.27 -2.05
C HIS A 105 8.94 0.93 -1.61
N VAL A 106 8.23 -0.17 -1.87
CA VAL A 106 8.70 -1.52 -1.51
C VAL A 106 10.00 -1.87 -2.23
N SER A 107 10.19 -1.46 -3.49
CA SER A 107 11.45 -1.69 -4.20
C SER A 107 12.67 -1.08 -3.51
N GLU A 108 12.50 0.08 -2.89
CA GLU A 108 13.57 0.80 -2.20
C GLU A 108 13.81 0.25 -0.80
N ILE A 109 12.75 -0.20 -0.14
CA ILE A 109 12.85 -0.97 1.12
C ILE A 109 13.68 -2.24 0.88
N VAL A 110 13.35 -3.00 -0.16
CA VAL A 110 14.06 -4.25 -0.52
C VAL A 110 15.50 -3.97 -0.89
N ARG A 111 15.75 -2.97 -1.74
CA ARG A 111 17.10 -2.57 -2.14
C ARG A 111 17.95 -2.13 -0.94
N GLY A 112 17.39 -1.29 -0.07
CA GLY A 112 18.05 -0.83 1.14
C GLY A 112 18.41 -1.99 2.07
N ALA A 113 17.46 -2.87 2.34
CA ALA A 113 17.66 -4.04 3.20
C ALA A 113 18.73 -5.00 2.67
N LEU A 114 18.74 -5.28 1.36
CA LEU A 114 19.75 -6.16 0.75
C LEU A 114 21.15 -5.52 0.74
N GLN A 115 21.24 -4.20 0.56
CA GLN A 115 22.52 -3.47 0.60
C GLN A 115 23.09 -3.33 2.01
N ALA A 116 22.24 -3.33 3.03
CA ALA A 116 22.66 -3.28 4.43
C ALA A 116 23.33 -4.58 4.91
N ILE A 117 23.17 -5.69 4.19
CA ILE A 117 23.80 -6.97 4.56
C ILE A 117 25.32 -6.90 4.28
N PRO A 118 26.17 -7.27 5.26
CA PRO A 118 27.61 -7.28 5.07
C PRO A 118 28.03 -8.17 3.88
N ARG A 119 28.95 -7.67 3.05
CA ARG A 119 29.45 -8.40 1.86
C ARG A 119 30.01 -9.78 2.20
N GLY A 120 30.58 -9.94 3.40
CA GLY A 120 31.09 -11.21 3.91
C GLY A 120 30.06 -12.35 3.94
N GLN A 121 28.75 -12.05 4.06
CA GLN A 121 27.70 -13.09 3.98
C GLN A 121 27.63 -13.73 2.60
N LEU A 122 27.77 -12.92 1.55
CA LEU A 122 27.79 -13.41 0.18
C LEU A 122 29.11 -14.14 -0.14
N GLU A 123 30.23 -13.66 0.39
CA GLU A 123 31.55 -14.28 0.23
C GLU A 123 31.64 -15.63 0.95
N ALA A 124 31.13 -15.73 2.18
CA ALA A 124 31.06 -16.98 2.93
C ALA A 124 30.19 -18.02 2.21
N GLY A 125 29.03 -17.61 1.69
CA GLY A 125 28.18 -18.48 0.88
C GLY A 125 28.91 -19.04 -0.35
N LYS A 126 29.68 -18.18 -1.06
CA LYS A 126 30.50 -18.62 -2.19
C LYS A 126 31.62 -19.57 -1.76
N ALA A 127 32.26 -19.34 -0.61
CA ALA A 127 33.34 -20.18 -0.09
C ALA A 127 32.89 -21.62 0.21
N ILE A 128 31.62 -21.80 0.61
CA ILE A 128 31.01 -23.13 0.82
C ILE A 128 30.30 -23.68 -0.45
N GLY A 129 30.53 -23.07 -1.61
CA GLY A 129 30.06 -23.56 -2.90
C GLY A 129 28.63 -23.16 -3.29
N LEU A 130 27.97 -22.22 -2.59
CA LEU A 130 26.65 -21.74 -2.98
C LEU A 130 26.72 -20.87 -4.24
N ARG A 131 25.86 -21.17 -5.22
CA ARG A 131 25.59 -20.29 -6.36
C ARG A 131 24.83 -19.05 -5.90
N PHE A 132 24.90 -17.96 -6.67
CA PHE A 132 24.24 -16.69 -6.31
C PHE A 132 22.75 -16.84 -5.94
N GLY A 133 21.97 -17.61 -6.71
CA GLY A 133 20.56 -17.86 -6.39
C GLY A 133 20.35 -18.63 -5.08
N GLN A 134 21.26 -19.55 -4.73
CA GLN A 134 21.24 -20.26 -3.46
C GLN A 134 21.63 -19.33 -2.30
N SER A 135 22.68 -18.52 -2.46
CA SER A 135 23.05 -17.49 -1.47
C SER A 135 21.92 -16.49 -1.27
N LEU A 136 21.26 -16.06 -2.34
CA LEU A 136 20.12 -15.16 -2.27
C LEU A 136 18.97 -15.79 -1.47
N ARG A 137 18.59 -17.02 -1.79
CA ARG A 137 17.45 -17.71 -1.14
C ARG A 137 17.72 -18.10 0.30
N TYR A 138 18.90 -18.62 0.61
CA TYR A 138 19.19 -19.25 1.91
C TYR A 138 19.93 -18.33 2.88
N VAL A 139 20.61 -17.29 2.40
CA VAL A 139 21.44 -16.41 3.24
C VAL A 139 20.88 -14.98 3.23
N LEU A 140 20.75 -14.37 2.06
CA LEU A 140 20.47 -12.94 1.95
C LEU A 140 19.00 -12.59 2.18
N LEU A 141 18.06 -13.28 1.52
CA LEU A 141 16.63 -13.00 1.67
C LEU A 141 16.14 -13.19 3.11
N PRO A 142 16.47 -14.28 3.83
CA PRO A 142 16.07 -14.41 5.24
C PRO A 142 16.58 -13.28 6.13
N GLN A 143 17.80 -12.78 5.86
CA GLN A 143 18.37 -11.63 6.58
C GLN A 143 17.70 -10.30 6.19
N ALA A 144 17.47 -10.09 4.89
CA ALA A 144 16.81 -8.89 4.38
C ALA A 144 15.35 -8.79 4.86
N MET A 145 14.62 -9.91 4.91
CA MET A 145 13.23 -9.95 5.35
C MET A 145 13.03 -9.37 6.77
N ARG A 146 14.02 -9.54 7.66
CA ARG A 146 14.00 -8.94 9.00
C ARG A 146 13.99 -7.42 8.97
N GLN A 147 14.70 -6.82 8.02
CA GLN A 147 14.77 -5.38 7.83
C GLN A 147 13.61 -4.84 6.98
N ILE A 148 13.14 -5.62 6.00
CA ILE A 148 12.03 -5.25 5.12
C ILE A 148 10.73 -5.15 5.89
N LEU A 149 10.44 -6.13 6.76
CA LEU A 149 9.12 -6.31 7.33
C LEU A 149 8.62 -5.10 8.16
N PRO A 150 9.39 -4.51 9.09
CA PRO A 150 8.90 -3.36 9.85
C PRO A 150 8.59 -2.14 8.96
N THR A 151 9.44 -1.86 7.99
CA THR A 151 9.23 -0.73 7.06
C THR A 151 8.09 -1.02 6.09
N TRP A 152 7.91 -2.26 5.68
CA TRP A 152 6.79 -2.69 4.83
C TRP A 152 5.43 -2.55 5.53
N VAL A 153 5.36 -2.84 6.84
CA VAL A 153 4.14 -2.61 7.64
C VAL A 153 3.79 -1.12 7.65
N ASN A 154 4.77 -0.23 7.81
CA ASN A 154 4.56 1.22 7.74
C ASN A 154 4.09 1.66 6.35
N SER A 155 4.69 1.14 5.27
CA SER A 155 4.19 1.44 3.92
C SER A 155 2.78 0.89 3.69
N SER A 156 2.41 -0.24 4.29
CA SER A 156 1.06 -0.80 4.16
C SER A 156 0.00 0.10 4.80
N THR A 157 0.27 0.66 5.98
CA THR A 157 -0.64 1.65 6.62
C THR A 157 -0.70 2.96 5.83
N GLU A 158 0.39 3.35 5.17
CA GLU A 158 0.40 4.47 4.24
C GLU A 158 -0.53 4.24 3.03
N ILE A 159 -0.54 3.03 2.45
CA ILE A 159 -1.46 2.70 1.34
C ILE A 159 -2.94 2.74 1.77
N VAL A 160 -3.25 2.31 3.00
CA VAL A 160 -4.61 2.44 3.56
C VAL A 160 -5.03 3.90 3.70
N LYS A 161 -4.12 4.78 4.11
CA LYS A 161 -4.41 6.22 4.18
C LYS A 161 -4.54 6.82 2.78
N ALA A 162 -3.65 6.44 1.86
CA ALA A 162 -3.67 6.92 0.48
C ALA A 162 -4.92 6.48 -0.29
N SER A 163 -5.56 5.36 0.07
CA SER A 163 -6.81 4.94 -0.59
C SER A 163 -7.96 5.92 -0.40
N THR A 164 -7.92 6.77 0.63
CA THR A 164 -8.91 7.85 0.82
C THR A 164 -8.94 8.83 -0.34
N LEU A 165 -7.82 8.99 -1.07
CA LEU A 165 -7.73 9.88 -2.22
C LEU A 165 -8.58 9.41 -3.41
N LEU A 166 -8.98 8.14 -3.44
CA LEU A 166 -9.82 7.59 -4.49
C LEU A 166 -11.26 8.13 -4.44
N SER A 167 -11.67 8.72 -3.30
CA SER A 167 -12.92 9.48 -3.19
C SER A 167 -13.02 10.57 -4.25
N VAL A 168 -11.90 11.20 -4.61
CA VAL A 168 -11.86 12.32 -5.58
C VAL A 168 -12.19 11.86 -7.00
N ILE A 169 -11.88 10.61 -7.36
CA ILE A 169 -12.22 10.02 -8.66
C ILE A 169 -13.54 9.23 -8.60
N GLY A 170 -14.34 9.41 -7.55
CA GLY A 170 -15.68 8.84 -7.44
C GLY A 170 -15.72 7.38 -7.00
N VAL A 171 -14.63 6.82 -6.46
CA VAL A 171 -14.70 5.49 -5.83
C VAL A 171 -15.40 5.64 -4.50
N ALA A 172 -16.52 4.93 -4.32
CA ALA A 172 -17.29 4.88 -3.09
C ALA A 172 -16.59 4.02 -2.01
N GLU A 173 -15.37 4.42 -1.64
CA GLU A 173 -14.68 3.91 -0.47
C GLU A 173 -15.18 4.62 0.81
N LEU A 174 -14.62 4.31 1.98
CA LEU A 174 -15.12 4.78 3.27
C LEU A 174 -15.25 6.30 3.36
N LEU A 175 -14.27 7.08 2.87
CA LEU A 175 -14.32 8.54 2.95
C LEU A 175 -15.44 9.11 2.07
N LEU A 176 -15.55 8.67 0.80
CA LEU A 176 -16.64 9.12 -0.07
C LEU A 176 -18.02 8.69 0.46
N SER A 177 -18.12 7.46 0.96
CA SER A 177 -19.34 6.93 1.57
C SER A 177 -19.77 7.76 2.78
N THR A 178 -18.79 8.19 3.59
CA THR A 178 -19.00 9.08 4.74
C THR A 178 -19.47 10.46 4.29
N GLN A 179 -18.84 11.04 3.26
CA GLN A 179 -19.26 12.33 2.68
C GLN A 179 -20.69 12.29 2.12
N GLN A 180 -21.08 11.17 1.49
CA GLN A 180 -22.44 10.97 0.98
C GLN A 180 -23.49 10.93 2.10
N VAL A 181 -23.14 10.37 3.26
CA VAL A 181 -24.02 10.36 4.44
C VAL A 181 -24.08 11.75 5.08
N ILE A 182 -22.94 12.43 5.21
CA ILE A 182 -22.88 13.82 5.70
C ILE A 182 -23.72 14.74 4.83
N ALA A 183 -23.70 14.59 3.51
CA ALA A 183 -24.48 15.42 2.59
C ALA A 183 -26.02 15.30 2.79
N ARG A 184 -26.48 14.23 3.44
CA ARG A 184 -27.91 13.96 3.70
C ARG A 184 -28.31 14.28 5.15
N THR A 185 -27.38 14.12 6.08
CA THR A 185 -27.63 14.23 7.54
C THR A 185 -27.10 15.52 8.14
N PHE A 186 -26.16 16.19 7.47
CA PHE A 186 -25.40 17.35 7.94
C PHE A 186 -24.57 17.11 9.22
N MET A 187 -24.42 15.85 9.67
CA MET A 187 -23.67 15.45 10.88
C MET A 187 -22.17 15.27 10.57
N THR A 188 -21.50 16.36 10.21
CA THR A 188 -20.13 16.34 9.69
C THR A 188 -19.11 15.78 10.70
N LEU A 189 -19.16 16.25 11.94
CA LEU A 189 -18.14 15.93 12.94
C LEU A 189 -18.25 14.47 13.37
N GLU A 190 -19.47 13.99 13.62
CA GLU A 190 -19.74 12.66 14.12
C GLU A 190 -19.36 11.59 13.09
N PHE A 191 -19.71 11.80 11.82
CA PHE A 191 -19.39 10.84 10.76
C PHE A 191 -17.90 10.85 10.39
N TYR A 192 -17.21 12.00 10.40
CA TYR A 192 -15.76 12.00 10.21
C TYR A 192 -14.99 11.39 11.39
N LEU A 193 -15.43 11.61 12.63
CA LEU A 193 -14.85 10.92 13.79
C LEU A 193 -15.05 9.41 13.71
N PHE A 194 -16.25 8.97 13.30
CA PHE A 194 -16.53 7.55 13.10
C PHE A 194 -15.67 6.93 11.99
N ALA A 195 -15.57 7.60 10.83
CA ALA A 195 -14.70 7.15 9.74
C ALA A 195 -13.22 7.11 10.17
N GLY A 196 -12.76 8.13 10.90
CA GLY A 196 -11.41 8.19 11.45
C GLY A 196 -11.13 7.05 12.43
N PHE A 197 -12.11 6.71 13.28
CA PHE A 197 -12.04 5.55 14.17
C PHE A 197 -11.93 4.23 13.39
N LEU A 198 -12.72 4.04 12.33
CA LEU A 198 -12.62 2.85 11.48
C LEU A 198 -11.27 2.73 10.77
N PHE A 199 -10.74 3.83 10.23
CA PHE A 199 -9.38 3.84 9.67
C PHE A 199 -8.32 3.56 10.73
N PHE A 200 -8.48 4.09 11.95
CA PHE A 200 -7.59 3.76 13.06
C PHE A 200 -7.61 2.26 13.37
N LEU A 201 -8.79 1.62 13.43
CA LEU A 201 -8.90 0.18 13.65
C LEU A 201 -8.20 -0.63 12.56
N ILE A 202 -8.36 -0.27 11.28
CA ILE A 202 -7.66 -0.94 10.17
C ILE A 202 -6.15 -0.84 10.36
N ASN A 203 -5.63 0.38 10.57
CA ASN A 203 -4.20 0.61 10.70
C ASN A 203 -3.63 -0.07 11.94
N TYR A 204 -4.33 0.00 13.07
CA TYR A 204 -3.94 -0.67 14.31
C TYR A 204 -3.90 -2.20 14.14
N ALA A 205 -4.87 -2.78 13.42
CA ALA A 205 -4.86 -4.21 13.13
C ALA A 205 -3.66 -4.61 12.27
N ILE A 206 -3.32 -3.83 11.23
CA ILE A 206 -2.14 -4.05 10.39
C ILE A 206 -0.85 -3.97 11.23
N GLU A 207 -0.71 -2.96 12.07
CA GLU A 207 0.45 -2.82 12.96
C GLU A 207 0.57 -3.98 13.95
N LEU A 208 -0.54 -4.40 14.57
CA LEU A 208 -0.55 -5.51 15.52
C LEU A 208 -0.13 -6.83 14.86
N LEU A 209 -0.70 -7.13 13.68
CA LEU A 209 -0.32 -8.30 12.88
C LEU A 209 1.14 -8.21 12.45
N GLY A 210 1.59 -7.03 12.02
CA GLY A 210 2.99 -6.76 11.68
C GLY A 210 3.95 -7.09 12.82
N ARG A 211 3.67 -6.60 14.03
CA ARG A 211 4.47 -6.88 15.24
C ARG A 211 4.49 -8.37 15.60
N GLN A 212 3.39 -9.08 15.40
CA GLN A 212 3.34 -10.53 15.64
C GLN A 212 4.22 -11.30 14.66
N ILE A 213 4.23 -10.91 13.38
CA ILE A 213 5.07 -11.52 12.36
C ILE A 213 6.55 -11.17 12.62
N GLU A 214 6.84 -9.93 12.98
CA GLU A 214 8.19 -9.46 13.33
C GLU A 214 8.81 -10.29 14.46
N LYS A 215 8.04 -10.56 15.53
CA LYS A 215 8.48 -11.42 16.65
C LYS A 215 8.87 -12.84 16.24
N ARG A 216 8.31 -13.37 15.14
CA ARG A 216 8.67 -14.71 14.63
C ARG A 216 9.91 -14.69 13.75
N VAL A 217 10.27 -13.52 13.21
CA VAL A 217 11.35 -13.33 12.25
C VAL A 217 12.62 -12.78 12.94
N ALA A 218 12.47 -12.07 14.05
CA ALA A 218 13.52 -11.70 14.98
C ALA A 218 13.90 -12.91 15.87
N LEU A 219 15.18 -13.28 15.88
CA LEU A 219 15.76 -14.25 16.83
C LEU A 219 17.10 -13.67 17.33
N PRO A 220 17.50 -14.04 18.56
CA PRO A 220 17.99 -13.16 19.63
C PRO A 220 19.29 -12.41 19.36
#